data_AF-A0A946QYX1-F1
#
_entry.id   AF-A0A946QYX1-F1
#
_cell.length_a   1.000
_cell.length_b   1.000
_cell.length_c   1.000
_cell.angle_alpha   90.00
_cell.angle_beta   90.00
_cell.angle_gamma   90.00
#
_symmetry.space_group_name_H-M   'P 1'
#
loop_
_entity.id
_entity.type
_entity.pdbx_description
1 polymer ?
#
loop_
_entity_poly.entity_id
_entity_poly.type
_entity_poly.pdbx_seq_one_letter_code
_entity_poly.pdbx_strand_id
1 'polypeptide(L)'
;MEFIMSVRKIHRYISLLISVQLLLWTVSGLYFSFNKIEKIRGEHYYRKVDNSNTYADYDTVEMISKNNAFSIIVEKTFLTPLNLEVISELKKGSEYRGRELPIYKVTAKNIENSHINIYQNPYSGEILAIRSQSWRIWDFMWGIHIMDWVERDNIDNAFLKFFSFLALITSITGIFLFMRK
;
A
#
# COMPACT_ATOMS: atom_id res chain seq x y z
N MET A 1 -27.01 -8.48 -41.50
CA MET A 1 -25.71 -9.19 -41.41
C MET A 1 -24.60 -8.26 -40.90
N GLU A 2 -24.44 -7.06 -41.46
CA GLU A 2 -23.35 -6.13 -41.14
C GLU A 2 -23.29 -5.65 -39.68
N PHE A 3 -24.44 -5.33 -39.07
CA PHE A 3 -24.50 -4.89 -37.67
C PHE A 3 -23.95 -5.94 -36.68
N ILE A 4 -24.31 -7.21 -36.86
CA ILE A 4 -23.85 -8.31 -36.00
C ILE A 4 -22.34 -8.55 -36.18
N MET A 5 -21.83 -8.42 -37.40
CA MET A 5 -20.39 -8.52 -37.68
C MET A 5 -19.59 -7.37 -37.05
N SER A 6 -20.16 -6.16 -36.97
CA SER A 6 -19.55 -5.01 -36.29
C SER A 6 -19.47 -5.22 -34.77
N VAL A 7 -20.56 -5.68 -34.15
CA VAL A 7 -20.62 -6.01 -32.71
C VAL A 7 -19.58 -7.06 -32.33
N ARG A 8 -19.41 -8.12 -33.14
CA ARG A 8 -18.39 -9.15 -32.89
C ARG A 8 -16.96 -8.59 -32.97
N LYS A 9 -16.67 -7.68 -33.91
CA LYS A 9 -15.36 -7.01 -34.00
C LYS A 9 -15.10 -6.11 -32.80
N ILE A 10 -16.06 -5.27 -32.42
CA ILE A 10 -15.95 -4.37 -31.26
C ILE A 10 -15.74 -5.17 -29.98
N HIS A 11 -16.57 -6.19 -29.74
CA HIS A 11 -16.46 -7.06 -28.58
C HIS A 11 -15.07 -7.70 -28.51
N ARG A 12 -14.51 -8.19 -29.63
CA ARG A 12 -13.16 -8.77 -29.64
C ARG A 12 -12.08 -7.82 -29.13
N TYR A 13 -12.09 -6.56 -29.56
CA TYR A 13 -11.08 -5.58 -29.14
C TYR A 13 -11.29 -5.11 -27.70
N ILE A 14 -12.55 -4.88 -27.29
CA ILE A 14 -12.86 -4.52 -25.89
C ILE A 14 -12.51 -5.67 -24.94
N SER A 15 -12.86 -6.90 -25.31
CA SER A 15 -12.53 -8.10 -24.52
C SER A 15 -11.03 -8.30 -24.38
N LEU A 16 -10.21 -7.95 -25.38
CA LEU A 16 -8.75 -8.01 -25.26
C LEU A 16 -8.25 -7.02 -24.20
N LEU A 17 -8.73 -5.77 -24.24
CA LEU A 17 -8.37 -4.75 -23.25
C LEU A 17 -8.80 -5.16 -21.83
N ILE A 18 -10.02 -5.68 -21.68
CA ILE A 18 -10.51 -6.18 -20.40
C ILE A 18 -9.72 -7.40 -19.92
N SER A 19 -9.34 -8.31 -20.81
CA SER A 19 -8.56 -9.50 -20.46
C SER A 19 -7.18 -9.11 -19.92
N VAL A 20 -6.53 -8.10 -20.51
CA VAL A 20 -5.26 -7.57 -19.98
C VAL A 20 -5.45 -6.98 -18.58
N GLN A 21 -6.52 -6.21 -18.35
CA GLN A 21 -6.79 -5.65 -17.02
C GLN A 21 -7.09 -6.75 -15.98
N LEU A 22 -7.91 -7.75 -16.33
CA LEU A 22 -8.20 -8.90 -15.46
C LEU A 22 -6.95 -9.72 -15.15
N LEU A 23 -6.03 -9.84 -16.12
CA LEU A 23 -4.74 -10.48 -15.90
C LEU A 23 -3.90 -9.72 -14.87
N LEU A 24 -3.84 -8.39 -14.96
CA LEU A 24 -3.15 -7.56 -13.96
C LEU A 24 -3.78 -7.72 -12.56
N TRP A 25 -5.10 -7.76 -12.46
CA TRP A 25 -5.81 -8.04 -11.21
C TRP A 25 -5.52 -9.44 -10.66
N THR A 26 -5.45 -10.44 -11.54
CA THR A 26 -5.16 -11.81 -11.14
C THR A 26 -3.72 -11.95 -10.66
N VAL A 27 -2.75 -11.36 -11.37
CA VAL A 27 -1.33 -11.38 -10.97
C VAL A 27 -1.13 -10.68 -9.62
N SER A 28 -1.72 -9.49 -9.43
CA SER A 28 -1.63 -8.77 -8.16
C SER A 28 -2.37 -9.48 -7.02
N GLY A 29 -3.58 -10.02 -7.28
CA GLY A 29 -4.33 -10.82 -6.31
C GLY A 29 -3.59 -12.09 -5.89
N LEU A 30 -2.96 -12.78 -6.85
CA LEU A 30 -2.12 -13.94 -6.59
C LEU A 30 -0.95 -13.54 -5.70
N TYR A 31 -0.25 -12.45 -6.03
CA TYR A 31 0.83 -11.92 -5.21
C TYR A 31 0.37 -11.70 -3.75
N PHE A 32 -0.80 -11.11 -3.51
CA PHE A 32 -1.32 -10.92 -2.15
C PHE A 32 -1.60 -12.23 -1.43
N SER A 33 -2.10 -13.27 -2.12
CA SER A 33 -2.40 -14.56 -1.48
C SER A 33 -1.14 -15.29 -0.98
N PHE A 34 0.00 -15.10 -1.64
CA PHE A 34 1.27 -15.71 -1.26
C PHE A 34 2.09 -14.87 -0.28
N ASN A 35 1.76 -13.59 -0.09
CA ASN A 35 2.50 -12.66 0.75
C ASN A 35 1.67 -12.25 1.97
N LYS A 36 2.08 -12.69 3.16
CA LYS A 36 1.41 -12.35 4.42
C LYS A 36 1.52 -10.87 4.74
N ILE A 37 0.40 -10.19 4.93
CA ILE A 37 0.34 -8.73 5.15
C ILE A 37 1.09 -8.29 6.41
N GLU A 38 1.14 -9.12 7.44
CA GLU A 38 1.83 -8.85 8.71
C GLU A 38 3.34 -8.71 8.48
N LYS A 39 3.91 -9.54 7.59
CA LYS A 39 5.32 -9.44 7.18
C LYS A 39 5.56 -8.14 6.41
N ILE A 40 4.64 -7.78 5.53
CA ILE A 40 4.72 -6.58 4.69
C ILE A 40 4.63 -5.30 5.52
N ARG A 41 3.77 -5.27 6.55
CA ARG A 41 3.64 -4.15 7.48
C ARG A 41 4.82 -3.98 8.43
N GLY A 42 5.75 -4.94 8.44
CA GLY A 42 6.94 -4.88 9.27
C GLY A 42 6.69 -5.32 10.73
N GLU A 43 5.62 -6.07 11.01
CA GLU A 43 5.31 -6.49 12.38
C GLU A 43 6.43 -7.34 13.00
N HIS A 44 7.14 -8.09 12.16
CA HIS A 44 8.31 -8.89 12.55
C HIS A 44 9.53 -8.06 12.98
N TYR A 45 9.56 -6.75 12.73
CA TYR A 45 10.63 -5.88 13.22
C TYR A 45 10.40 -5.45 14.66
N TYR A 46 9.16 -5.54 15.17
CA TYR A 46 8.87 -5.22 16.56
C TYR A 46 9.38 -6.32 17.48
N ARG A 47 9.97 -5.90 18.59
CA ARG A 47 10.26 -6.78 19.71
C ARG A 47 8.94 -7.15 20.36
N LYS A 48 8.75 -8.43 20.70
CA LYS A 48 7.63 -8.84 21.55
C LYS A 48 7.86 -8.23 22.93
N VAL A 49 7.12 -7.19 23.26
CA VAL A 49 7.09 -6.58 24.61
C VAL A 49 5.97 -7.28 25.37
N ASP A 50 6.28 -7.86 26.52
CA ASP A 50 5.24 -8.35 27.44
C ASP A 50 4.41 -7.15 27.91
N ASN A 51 3.09 -7.20 27.71
CA ASN A 51 2.14 -6.13 28.01
C ASN A 51 1.93 -5.92 29.53
N SER A 52 2.99 -5.66 30.29
CA SER A 52 2.88 -5.31 31.72
C SER A 52 3.00 -3.82 32.01
N ASN A 53 3.34 -2.97 31.04
CA ASN A 53 3.46 -1.53 31.25
C ASN A 53 2.50 -0.74 30.36
N THR A 54 1.43 -0.32 31.02
CA THR A 54 0.48 0.77 30.75
C THR A 54 0.99 1.83 29.77
N TYR A 55 0.16 2.11 28.76
CA TYR A 55 0.28 3.25 27.88
C TYR A 55 0.48 4.53 28.70
N ALA A 56 1.70 5.05 28.70
CA ALA A 56 1.95 6.40 29.15
C ALA A 56 1.38 7.32 28.06
N ASP A 57 0.28 7.98 28.40
CA ASP A 57 -0.27 9.11 27.68
C ASP A 57 0.76 10.24 27.71
N TYR A 58 1.64 10.25 26.71
CA TYR A 58 2.63 11.30 26.52
C TYR A 58 1.98 12.41 25.69
N ASP A 59 1.11 13.19 26.34
CA ASP A 59 0.64 14.47 25.81
C ASP A 59 1.77 15.49 25.96
N THR A 60 2.82 15.28 25.16
CA THR A 60 4.01 16.13 25.12
C THR A 60 3.79 17.23 24.12
N VAL A 61 3.82 18.47 24.61
CA VAL A 61 3.67 19.67 23.77
C VAL A 61 4.90 19.88 22.88
N GLU A 62 6.05 19.33 23.27
CA GLU A 62 7.33 19.48 22.56
C GLU A 62 7.74 18.20 21.84
N MET A 63 8.38 18.36 20.67
CA MET A 63 8.90 17.24 19.92
C MET A 63 10.09 16.59 20.64
N ILE A 64 10.13 15.26 20.65
CA ILE A 64 11.23 14.51 21.22
C ILE A 64 12.52 14.74 20.45
N SER A 65 13.65 14.72 21.16
CA SER A 65 14.97 14.85 20.55
C SER A 65 15.29 13.65 19.65
N LYS A 66 16.21 13.85 18.69
CA LYS A 66 16.71 12.79 17.80
C LYS A 66 17.23 11.56 18.57
N ASN A 67 17.92 11.78 19.67
CA ASN A 67 18.45 10.69 20.50
C ASN A 67 17.32 9.91 21.16
N ASN A 68 16.28 10.59 21.66
CA ASN A 68 15.12 9.91 22.25
C ASN A 68 14.34 9.10 21.20
N ALA A 69 14.09 9.70 20.02
CA ALA A 69 13.49 9.02 18.89
C ALA A 69 14.24 7.72 18.53
N PHE A 70 15.58 7.78 18.48
CA PHE A 70 16.43 6.62 18.18
C PHE A 70 16.38 5.57 19.30
N SER A 71 16.43 5.98 20.57
CA SER A 71 16.33 5.07 21.71
C SER A 71 15.04 4.26 21.69
N ILE A 72 13.90 4.91 21.43
CA ILE A 72 12.59 4.24 21.36
C ILE A 72 12.56 3.20 20.23
N ILE A 73 13.16 3.51 19.08
CA ILE A 73 13.25 2.58 17.95
C ILE A 73 14.11 1.36 18.32
N VAL A 74 15.26 1.56 18.94
CA VAL A 74 16.17 0.47 19.34
C VAL A 74 15.55 -0.41 20.45
N GLU A 75 14.77 0.19 21.35
CA GLU A 75 14.06 -0.52 22.41
C GLU A 75 12.93 -1.39 21.83
N LYS A 76 12.07 -0.79 20.98
CA LYS A 76 10.85 -1.43 20.46
C LYS A 76 11.09 -2.31 19.24
N THR A 77 12.24 -2.19 18.56
CA THR A 77 12.49 -2.91 17.30
C THR A 77 13.87 -3.56 17.25
N PHE A 78 14.09 -4.37 16.21
CA PHE A 78 15.41 -4.93 15.87
C PHE A 78 16.15 -4.08 14.81
N LEU A 79 15.77 -2.81 14.65
CA LEU A 79 16.30 -1.92 13.61
C LEU A 79 17.34 -0.95 14.17
N THR A 80 18.35 -0.64 13.36
CA THR A 80 19.39 0.33 13.71
C THR A 80 19.09 1.67 13.01
N PRO A 81 18.69 2.72 13.74
CA PRO A 81 18.43 4.04 13.16
C PRO A 81 19.73 4.72 12.71
N LEU A 82 19.68 5.44 11.59
CA LEU A 82 20.84 6.10 10.96
C LEU A 82 20.63 7.61 10.83
N ASN A 83 19.48 8.01 10.31
CA ASN A 83 19.17 9.42 10.07
C ASN A 83 17.73 9.74 10.49
N LEU A 84 17.49 10.98 10.89
CA LEU A 84 16.17 11.50 11.20
C LEU A 84 15.90 12.73 10.34
N GLU A 85 14.76 12.74 9.67
CA GLU A 85 14.24 13.84 8.87
C GLU A 85 12.85 14.21 9.41
N VAL A 86 12.62 15.50 9.66
CA VAL A 86 11.29 16.00 10.07
C VAL A 86 10.51 16.36 8.82
N ILE A 87 9.34 15.75 8.68
CA ILE A 87 8.44 16.03 7.57
C ILE A 87 7.26 16.83 8.10
N SER A 88 7.12 18.06 7.60
CA SER A 88 6.04 18.99 7.94
C SER A 88 5.07 19.23 6.80
N GLU A 89 5.36 18.74 5.60
CA GLU A 89 4.57 18.98 4.40
C GLU A 89 3.95 17.70 3.84
N LEU A 90 2.71 17.83 3.35
CA LEU A 90 2.02 16.73 2.68
C LEU A 90 2.58 16.56 1.26
N LYS A 91 3.04 15.34 0.97
CA LYS A 91 3.42 14.93 -0.39
C LYS A 91 2.52 13.80 -0.88
N LYS A 92 1.85 14.03 -2.01
CA LYS A 92 1.02 13.03 -2.69
C LYS A 92 1.81 11.78 -3.04
N GLY A 93 1.20 10.61 -2.83
CA GLY A 93 1.84 9.31 -3.06
C GLY A 93 3.08 9.02 -2.18
N SER A 94 3.24 9.75 -1.08
CA SER A 94 4.29 9.46 -0.10
C SER A 94 4.02 8.15 0.66
N GLU A 95 5.06 7.57 1.27
CA GLU A 95 4.90 6.35 2.09
C GLU A 95 4.23 6.64 3.45
N TYR A 96 4.14 7.92 3.84
CA TYR A 96 3.54 8.42 5.07
C TYR A 96 2.15 9.05 4.87
N ARG A 97 1.59 8.95 3.66
CA ARG A 97 0.22 9.41 3.37
C ARG A 97 -0.80 8.84 4.35
N GLY A 98 -1.84 9.62 4.63
CA GLY A 98 -2.90 9.28 5.60
C GLY A 98 -2.47 9.40 7.07
N ARG A 99 -1.35 10.07 7.37
CA ARG A 99 -0.86 10.31 8.74
C ARG A 99 -0.84 11.79 9.07
N GLU A 100 -0.95 12.08 10.35
CA GLU A 100 -0.85 13.42 10.89
C GLU A 100 0.59 13.93 10.77
N LEU A 101 0.72 15.23 10.49
CA LEU A 101 1.98 15.95 10.42
C LEU A 101 2.09 16.90 11.61
N PRO A 102 3.30 17.24 12.07
CA PRO A 102 4.60 16.77 11.58
C PRO A 102 4.88 15.30 11.92
N ILE A 103 5.73 14.65 11.14
CA ILE A 103 6.12 13.24 11.34
C ILE A 103 7.63 13.07 11.22
N TYR A 104 8.21 12.23 12.08
CA TYR A 104 9.61 11.85 11.98
C TYR A 104 9.78 10.69 11.01
N LYS A 105 10.60 10.90 9.99
CA LYS A 105 11.08 9.85 9.11
C LYS A 105 12.48 9.46 9.55
N VAL A 106 12.58 8.28 10.15
CA VAL A 106 13.85 7.69 10.56
C VAL A 106 14.29 6.65 9.55
N THR A 107 15.41 6.93 8.88
CA THR A 107 16.06 5.93 8.02
C THR A 107 16.83 4.96 8.91
N ALA A 108 16.52 3.68 8.81
CA ALA A 108 17.15 2.61 9.59
C ALA A 108 17.66 1.48 8.68
N LYS A 109 18.44 0.57 9.27
CA LYS A 109 18.84 -0.70 8.64
C LYS A 109 18.39 -1.88 9.48
N ASN A 110 18.04 -2.98 8.82
CA ASN A 110 17.90 -4.28 9.48
C ASN A 110 19.27 -4.99 9.60
N ILE A 111 19.25 -6.18 10.19
CA ILE A 111 20.41 -7.07 10.35
C ILE A 111 21.07 -7.41 8.99
N GLU A 112 20.29 -7.47 7.92
CA GLU A 112 20.74 -7.75 6.55
C GLU A 112 21.20 -6.50 5.80
N ASN A 113 21.41 -5.36 6.48
CA ASN A 113 21.79 -4.07 5.90
C ASN A 113 20.78 -3.47 4.89
N SER A 114 19.57 -3.99 4.82
CA SER A 114 18.49 -3.42 3.99
C SER A 114 17.95 -2.14 4.62
N HIS A 115 17.80 -1.10 3.80
CA HIS A 115 17.26 0.20 4.21
C HIS A 115 15.75 0.13 4.46
N ILE A 116 15.33 0.72 5.58
CA ILE A 116 13.95 0.76 6.05
C ILE A 116 13.63 2.19 6.48
N ASN A 117 12.45 2.69 6.09
CA ASN A 117 11.93 3.95 6.59
C ASN A 117 10.97 3.67 7.73
N ILE A 118 11.23 4.26 8.89
CA ILE A 118 10.36 4.20 10.05
C ILE A 118 9.70 5.57 10.19
N TYR A 119 8.38 5.58 10.32
CA TYR A 119 7.60 6.78 10.56
C TYR A 119 7.16 6.79 12.01
N GLN A 120 7.49 7.85 12.72
CA GLN A 120 7.31 7.98 14.16
C GLN A 120 6.59 9.30 14.48
N ASN A 121 5.69 9.27 15.46
CA ASN A 121 5.07 10.46 16.01
C ASN A 121 6.15 11.31 16.73
N PRO A 122 6.36 12.59 16.35
CA PRO A 122 7.38 13.44 16.96
C PRO A 122 7.17 13.76 18.44
N TYR A 123 5.94 13.65 18.94
CA TYR A 123 5.58 13.99 20.32
C TYR A 123 5.57 12.71 21.18
N SER A 124 4.73 11.73 20.84
CA SER A 124 4.61 10.50 21.64
C SER A 124 5.75 9.50 21.44
N GLY A 125 6.53 9.62 20.36
CA GLY A 125 7.51 8.62 19.97
C GLY A 125 6.92 7.29 19.50
N GLU A 126 5.60 7.22 19.30
CA GLU A 126 4.93 6.03 18.76
C GLU A 126 5.40 5.73 17.33
N ILE A 127 5.69 4.47 17.05
CA ILE A 127 6.03 4.01 15.70
C ILE A 127 4.73 3.83 14.92
N LEU A 128 4.46 4.73 13.98
CA LEU A 128 3.23 4.76 13.20
C LEU A 128 3.26 3.78 12.02
N ALA A 129 4.44 3.62 11.39
CA ALA A 129 4.62 2.70 10.27
C ALA A 129 6.08 2.31 10.05
N ILE A 130 6.29 1.09 9.56
CA ILE A 130 7.59 0.62 9.08
C ILE A 130 7.45 0.30 7.59
N ARG A 131 8.29 0.92 6.74
CA ARG A 131 8.24 0.80 5.29
C ARG A 131 9.54 0.19 4.77
N SER A 132 9.45 -1.09 4.41
CA SER A 132 10.52 -1.88 3.80
C SER A 132 10.38 -1.94 2.28
N GLN A 133 11.34 -2.56 1.60
CA GLN A 133 11.23 -2.83 0.16
C GLN A 133 10.03 -3.76 -0.15
N SER A 134 9.77 -4.75 0.69
CA SER A 134 8.58 -5.62 0.54
C SER A 134 7.29 -4.81 0.63
N TRP A 135 7.24 -3.83 1.53
CA TRP A 135 6.11 -2.90 1.60
C TRP A 135 5.94 -2.10 0.31
N ARG A 136 7.02 -1.59 -0.29
CA ARG A 136 6.93 -0.83 -1.56
C ARG A 136 6.43 -1.67 -2.73
N ILE A 137 6.85 -2.94 -2.81
CA ILE A 137 6.35 -3.88 -3.83
C ILE A 137 4.87 -4.14 -3.60
N TRP A 138 4.46 -4.36 -2.35
CA TRP A 138 3.05 -4.49 -2.01
C TRP A 138 2.26 -3.24 -2.39
N ASP A 139 2.75 -2.05 -2.05
CA ASP A 139 2.10 -0.77 -2.34
C ASP A 139 1.93 -0.56 -3.85
N PHE A 140 2.94 -0.92 -4.63
CA PHE A 140 2.89 -0.91 -6.08
C PHE A 140 1.82 -1.87 -6.63
N MET A 141 1.83 -3.13 -6.19
CA MET A 141 0.83 -4.12 -6.59
C MET A 141 -0.58 -3.71 -6.18
N TRP A 142 -0.72 -3.10 -4.99
CA TRP A 142 -1.98 -2.56 -4.49
C TRP A 142 -2.52 -1.46 -5.40
N GLY A 143 -1.68 -0.50 -5.79
CA GLY A 143 -2.09 0.55 -6.74
C GLY A 143 -2.51 0.03 -8.11
N ILE A 144 -1.87 -1.05 -8.61
CA ILE A 144 -2.34 -1.75 -9.82
C ILE A 144 -3.70 -2.39 -9.59
N HIS A 145 -3.88 -3.03 -8.43
CA HIS A 145 -5.09 -3.79 -8.12
C HIS A 145 -6.32 -2.88 -7.96
N ILE A 146 -6.20 -1.78 -7.22
CA ILE A 146 -7.33 -0.86 -6.99
C ILE A 146 -7.42 0.26 -8.04
N MET A 147 -6.48 0.30 -8.99
CA MET A 147 -6.39 1.31 -10.06
C MET A 147 -6.28 2.76 -9.53
N ASP A 148 -5.66 2.91 -8.37
CA ASP A 148 -5.27 4.20 -7.79
C ASP A 148 -3.74 4.23 -7.71
N TRP A 149 -3.12 4.97 -8.63
CA TRP A 149 -1.66 4.94 -8.83
C TRP A 149 -0.90 5.96 -7.99
N VAL A 150 -1.61 6.94 -7.42
CA VAL A 150 -1.00 8.04 -6.68
C VAL A 150 -1.16 7.81 -5.20
N GLU A 151 -2.39 7.90 -4.68
CA GLU A 151 -2.64 7.80 -3.23
C GLU A 151 -2.83 6.36 -2.78
N ARG A 152 -3.17 5.45 -3.69
CA ARG A 152 -3.33 4.00 -3.44
C ARG A 152 -4.15 3.70 -2.17
N ASP A 153 -5.19 4.49 -1.93
CA ASP A 153 -6.06 4.39 -0.76
C ASP A 153 -7.54 4.47 -1.15
N ASN A 154 -7.85 5.08 -2.30
CA ASN A 154 -9.20 5.30 -2.75
C ASN A 154 -9.71 4.14 -3.62
N ILE A 155 -10.41 3.21 -3.00
CA ILE A 155 -11.10 2.11 -3.69
C ILE A 155 -12.39 2.54 -4.42
N ASP A 156 -12.86 3.77 -4.22
CA ASP A 156 -14.09 4.30 -4.83
C ASP A 156 -13.82 5.14 -6.10
N ASN A 157 -12.63 5.01 -6.68
CA ASN A 157 -12.18 5.84 -7.79
C ASN A 157 -12.90 5.52 -9.13
N ALA A 158 -12.87 6.49 -10.05
CA ALA A 158 -13.57 6.39 -11.34
C ALA A 158 -13.01 5.29 -12.25
N PHE A 159 -11.70 5.03 -12.22
CA PHE A 159 -11.07 3.99 -13.05
C PHE A 159 -11.56 2.61 -12.65
N LEU A 160 -11.55 2.30 -11.35
CA LEU A 160 -12.03 1.01 -10.84
C LEU A 160 -13.50 0.79 -11.20
N LYS A 161 -14.35 1.79 -11.00
CA LYS A 161 -15.77 1.75 -11.40
C LYS A 161 -15.91 1.49 -12.90
N PHE A 162 -15.21 2.26 -13.74
CA PHE A 162 -15.27 2.13 -15.19
C PHE A 162 -14.88 0.72 -15.67
N PHE A 163 -13.74 0.20 -15.22
CA PHE A 163 -13.29 -1.14 -15.61
C PHE A 163 -14.16 -2.26 -15.05
N SER A 164 -14.74 -2.07 -13.85
CA SER A 164 -15.69 -3.03 -13.27
C SER A 164 -16.97 -3.13 -14.08
N PHE A 165 -17.59 -2.00 -14.45
CA PHE A 165 -18.76 -1.98 -15.32
C PHE A 165 -18.45 -2.51 -16.72
N LEU A 166 -17.31 -2.11 -17.30
CA LEU A 166 -16.91 -2.55 -18.62
C LEU A 166 -16.65 -4.07 -18.64
N ALA A 167 -16.03 -4.64 -17.60
CA ALA A 167 -15.84 -6.07 -17.45
C ALA A 167 -17.18 -6.82 -17.33
N LEU A 168 -18.13 -6.29 -16.57
CA LEU A 168 -19.47 -6.88 -16.44
C LEU A 168 -20.22 -6.92 -17.77
N ILE A 169 -20.28 -5.79 -18.48
CA ILE A 169 -20.94 -5.70 -19.80
C ILE A 169 -20.25 -6.63 -20.81
N THR A 170 -18.92 -6.65 -20.80
CA THR A 170 -18.15 -7.52 -21.68
C THR A 170 -18.41 -8.99 -21.39
N SER A 171 -18.50 -9.40 -20.11
CA SER A 171 -18.85 -10.77 -19.73
C SER A 171 -20.25 -11.18 -20.23
N ILE A 172 -21.27 -10.34 -19.99
CA ILE A 172 -22.65 -10.59 -20.43
C ILE A 172 -22.72 -10.69 -21.96
N THR A 173 -22.10 -9.74 -22.67
CA THR A 173 -22.09 -9.75 -24.14
C THR A 173 -21.35 -10.95 -24.71
N GLY A 174 -20.29 -11.41 -24.06
CA GLY A 174 -19.56 -12.62 -24.43
C GLY A 174 -20.43 -13.87 -24.35
N ILE A 175 -21.16 -14.06 -23.24
CA ILE A 175 -22.11 -15.18 -23.07
C ILE A 175 -23.20 -15.13 -24.14
N PHE A 176 -23.78 -13.96 -24.38
CA PHE A 176 -24.81 -13.77 -25.40
C PHE A 176 -24.33 -14.09 -26.81
N LEU A 177 -23.14 -13.60 -27.19
CA LEU A 177 -22.54 -13.86 -28.49
C LEU A 177 -22.17 -15.35 -28.68
N PHE A 178 -21.78 -16.03 -27.60
CA PHE A 178 -21.51 -17.47 -27.61
C PHE A 178 -22.78 -18.30 -27.88
N MET A 179 -23.91 -17.94 -27.25
CA MET A 179 -25.17 -18.64 -27.45
C MET A 179 -25.78 -18.36 -28.84
N ARG A 180 -25.60 -17.15 -29.39
CA ARG A 180 -26.01 -16.79 -30.75
C ARG A 180 -24.95 -17.16 -31.78
N LYS A 181 -24.59 -18.44 -31.83
CA LYS A 181 -23.69 -18.98 -32.86
C LYS A 181 -24.17 -18.61 -34.26
#